data_AF-A0A9D6DZT9-F1
#
_entry.id   AF-A0A9D6DZT9-F1
#
_cell.length_a   1.000
_cell.length_b   1.000
_cell.length_c   1.000
_cell.angle_alpha   90.00
_cell.angle_beta   90.00
_cell.angle_gamma   90.00
#
_symmetry.space_group_name_H-M   'P 1'
#
loop_
_entity.id
_entity.type
_entity.pdbx_description
1 polymer ?
#
loop_
_entity_poly.entity_id
_entity_poly.type
_entity_poly.pdbx_seq_one_letter_code
_entity_poly.pdbx_strand_id
1 'polypeptide(L)'
;RILYPMRRVGRRGEGRCKRISWEETLSEVALKLMEIRERPEEFVLHCGLDRTQGFVRRFAHAFGTPSFVQNYSLGKVNKFVAQELTWGHSMEVPDLTRTKYILNFGCNVYEASMFYIPMVQRVVQARVDNVAKMVTFDVRLANAAGRSDEWILVKPGTDGIIALAMAYVILEEGLYDRDF
;
A
#
# COMPACT_ATOMS: atom_id res chain seq x y z
N ARG A 1 -8.37 18.75 15.17
CA ARG A 1 -7.48 19.39 14.16
C ARG A 1 -6.61 20.40 14.89
N ILE A 2 -5.29 20.35 14.73
CA ILE A 2 -4.37 21.35 15.30
C ILE A 2 -4.27 22.52 14.30
N LEU A 3 -4.49 23.75 14.76
CA LEU A 3 -4.51 24.95 13.89
C LEU A 3 -3.25 25.81 14.02
N TYR A 4 -2.49 25.64 15.10
CA TYR A 4 -1.31 26.43 15.40
C TYR A 4 -0.18 25.53 15.87
N PRO A 5 1.09 25.91 15.66
CA PRO A 5 2.21 25.25 16.29
C PRO A 5 2.11 25.30 17.82
N MET A 6 2.46 24.19 18.47
CA MET A 6 2.35 24.01 19.91
C MET A 6 3.66 23.45 20.46
N ARG A 7 4.18 24.06 21.53
CA ARG A 7 5.37 23.63 22.24
C ARG A 7 4.98 22.96 23.55
N ARG A 8 5.53 21.78 23.82
CA ARG A 8 5.37 21.09 25.12
C ARG A 8 6.02 21.91 26.23
N VAL A 9 5.30 22.12 27.33
CA VAL A 9 5.78 22.86 28.53
C VAL A 9 5.83 22.02 29.80
N GLY A 10 5.34 20.78 29.74
CA GLY A 10 5.39 19.81 30.85
C GLY A 10 6.23 18.57 30.54
N ARG A 11 6.16 17.58 31.43
CA ARG A 11 6.79 16.27 31.20
C ARG A 11 6.18 15.58 29.98
N ARG A 12 6.95 14.71 29.33
CA ARG A 12 6.46 13.90 28.21
C ARG A 12 5.27 13.07 28.68
N GLY A 13 4.16 13.11 27.93
CA GLY A 13 2.92 12.40 28.25
C GLY A 13 1.86 13.24 28.98
N GLU A 14 2.19 14.41 29.54
CA GLU A 14 1.23 15.21 30.31
C GLU A 14 0.21 16.00 29.46
N GLY A 15 0.39 16.04 28.14
CA GLY A 15 -0.48 16.82 27.24
C GLY A 15 -0.39 18.35 27.41
N ARG A 16 0.50 18.87 28.27
CA ARG A 16 0.68 20.30 28.51
C ARG A 16 1.49 20.98 27.41
N CYS A 17 0.84 21.82 26.60
CA CYS A 17 1.44 22.56 25.50
C CYS A 17 1.00 24.03 25.49
N LYS A 18 1.88 24.93 25.03
CA LYS A 18 1.56 26.33 24.74
C LYS A 18 1.68 26.62 23.25
N ARG A 19 0.86 27.53 22.74
CA ARG A 19 0.96 28.01 21.35
C ARG A 19 2.27 28.78 21.16
N ILE A 20 2.88 28.63 19.99
CA ILE A 20 4.03 29.41 19.51
C ILE A 20 3.81 29.82 18.05
N SER A 21 4.63 30.73 17.52
CA SER A 21 4.58 31.13 16.11
C SER A 21 5.24 30.08 15.19
N TRP A 22 4.96 30.17 13.89
CA TRP A 22 5.65 29.34 12.90
C TRP A 22 7.14 29.68 12.80
N GLU A 23 7.49 30.95 12.91
CA GLU A 23 8.87 31.42 12.90
C GLU A 23 9.66 30.86 14.09
N GLU A 24 9.09 30.91 15.29
CA GLU A 24 9.68 30.31 16.48
C GLU A 24 9.84 28.78 16.31
N THR A 25 8.81 28.12 15.79
CA THR A 25 8.84 26.66 15.57
C THR A 25 9.93 26.23 14.61
N LEU A 26 10.00 26.89 13.44
CA LEU A 26 10.98 26.55 12.41
C LEU A 26 12.40 26.86 12.88
N SER A 27 12.60 27.98 13.59
CA SER A 27 13.89 28.36 14.16
C SER A 27 14.37 27.35 15.21
N GLU A 28 13.51 26.97 16.16
CA GLU A 28 13.84 25.97 17.19
C GLU A 28 14.18 24.59 16.57
N VAL A 29 13.43 24.16 15.55
CA VAL A 29 13.70 22.89 14.85
C VAL A 29 15.00 22.96 14.05
N ALA A 30 15.23 24.06 13.31
CA ALA A 30 16.44 24.23 12.52
C ALA A 30 17.71 24.24 13.39
N LEU A 31 17.69 24.93 14.54
CA LEU A 31 18.80 24.94 15.51
C LEU A 31 19.15 23.53 15.97
N LYS A 32 18.17 22.72 16.36
CA LYS A 32 18.40 21.34 16.77
C LYS A 32 18.94 20.46 15.66
N LEU A 33 18.48 20.67 14.43
CA LEU A 33 19.00 19.95 13.27
C LEU A 33 20.44 20.37 12.95
N MET A 34 20.81 21.64 13.16
CA MET A 34 22.19 22.11 13.01
C MET A 34 23.14 21.48 14.04
N GLU A 35 22.71 21.26 15.29
CA GLU A 35 23.51 20.59 16.33
C GLU A 35 23.94 19.15 15.98
N ILE A 36 23.15 18.48 15.13
CA ILE A 36 23.40 17.11 14.67
C ILE A 36 23.80 17.06 13.19
N ARG A 37 24.20 18.19 12.60
CA ARG A 37 24.57 18.28 11.18
C ARG A 37 25.74 17.36 10.81
N GLU A 38 26.73 17.27 11.69
CA GLU A 38 27.92 16.40 11.54
C GLU A 38 27.68 14.95 11.98
N ARG A 39 26.49 14.65 12.51
CA ARG A 39 26.05 13.32 12.97
C ARG A 39 24.64 13.02 12.42
N PRO A 40 24.44 13.08 11.10
CA PRO A 40 23.11 13.05 10.50
C PRO A 40 22.35 11.74 10.77
N GLU A 41 23.05 10.66 11.14
CA GLU A 41 22.48 9.38 11.58
C GLU A 41 21.65 9.48 12.87
N GLU A 42 21.87 10.50 13.69
CA GLU A 42 21.07 10.78 14.90
C GLU A 42 19.68 11.36 14.57
N PHE A 43 19.47 11.83 13.34
CA PHE A 43 18.19 12.35 12.88
C PHE A 43 17.34 11.26 12.22
N VAL A 44 16.24 10.86 12.86
CA VAL A 44 15.24 9.98 12.23
C VAL A 44 14.07 10.82 11.72
N LEU A 45 13.77 10.71 10.43
CA LEU A 45 12.57 11.27 9.84
C LEU A 45 11.55 10.15 9.62
N HIS A 46 10.49 10.16 10.43
CA HIS A 46 9.34 9.26 10.27
C HIS A 46 8.21 9.96 9.52
N CYS A 47 7.76 9.36 8.42
CA CYS A 47 6.63 9.84 7.63
C CYS A 47 5.62 8.70 7.45
N GLY A 48 4.33 9.02 7.56
CA GLY A 48 3.27 8.07 7.23
C GLY A 48 3.17 7.83 5.72
N LEU A 49 2.04 8.24 5.13
CA LEU A 49 1.94 8.37 3.68
C LEU A 49 2.56 9.71 3.26
N ASP A 50 3.63 9.67 2.47
CA ASP A 50 4.22 10.89 1.93
C ASP A 50 3.25 11.51 0.90
N ARG A 51 2.68 12.66 1.27
CA ARG A 51 1.84 13.49 0.39
C ARG A 51 2.56 14.72 -0.15
N THR A 52 3.87 14.80 0.07
CA THR A 52 4.71 15.95 -0.29
C THR A 52 5.38 15.79 -1.65
N GLN A 53 4.96 14.77 -2.43
CA GLN A 53 5.52 14.45 -3.75
C GLN A 53 7.05 14.28 -3.70
N GLY A 54 7.56 13.65 -2.64
CA GLY A 54 8.98 13.37 -2.47
C GLY A 54 9.80 14.50 -1.85
N PHE A 55 9.20 15.64 -1.50
CA PHE A 55 9.92 16.73 -0.83
C PHE A 55 10.55 16.28 0.49
N VAL A 56 9.83 15.52 1.31
CA VAL A 56 10.32 14.98 2.59
C VAL A 56 11.53 14.07 2.37
N ARG A 57 11.46 13.19 1.36
CA ARG A 57 12.58 12.32 0.98
C ARG A 57 13.78 13.15 0.51
N ARG A 58 13.55 14.16 -0.34
CA ARG A 58 14.60 15.07 -0.80
C ARG A 58 15.26 15.83 0.36
N PHE A 59 14.47 16.27 1.34
CA PHE A 59 14.97 16.91 2.55
C PHE A 59 15.86 15.95 3.36
N ALA A 60 15.43 14.72 3.60
CA ALA A 60 16.24 13.71 4.29
C ALA A 60 17.59 13.47 3.58
N HIS A 61 17.57 13.35 2.25
CA HIS A 61 18.79 13.23 1.44
C HIS A 61 19.69 14.47 1.52
N ALA A 62 19.13 15.68 1.44
CA ALA A 62 19.90 16.91 1.54
C ALA A 62 20.50 17.11 2.95
N PHE A 63 19.77 16.69 3.98
CA PHE A 63 20.27 16.63 5.35
C PHE A 63 21.33 15.52 5.53
N GLY A 64 21.36 14.52 4.67
CA GLY A 64 22.31 13.41 4.74
C GLY A 64 21.95 12.34 5.76
N THR A 65 20.71 12.34 6.28
CA THR A 65 20.28 11.26 7.17
C THR A 65 19.96 10.00 6.36
N PRO A 66 20.49 8.83 6.74
CA PRO A 66 20.06 7.55 6.19
C PRO A 66 18.73 7.07 6.80
N SER A 67 18.30 7.64 7.93
CA SER A 67 17.19 7.16 8.74
C SER A 67 15.86 7.78 8.33
N PHE A 68 15.42 7.48 7.10
CA PHE A 68 14.09 7.84 6.60
C PHE A 68 13.15 6.63 6.71
N VAL A 69 12.16 6.71 7.59
CA VAL A 69 11.23 5.62 7.87
C VAL A 69 9.85 5.98 7.34
N GLN A 70 9.34 5.15 6.43
CA GLN A 70 7.98 5.25 5.92
C GLN A 70 7.11 4.11 6.42
N ASN A 71 5.81 4.36 6.58
CA ASN A 71 4.83 3.31 6.94
C ASN A 71 4.55 2.30 5.81
N TYR A 72 5.27 2.39 4.68
CA TYR A 72 5.12 1.47 3.55
C TYR A 72 5.40 0.01 3.93
N SER A 73 6.36 -0.20 4.85
CA SER A 73 6.73 -1.52 5.36
C SER A 73 5.60 -2.20 6.14
N LEU A 74 4.70 -1.42 6.74
CA LEU A 74 3.52 -1.94 7.46
C LEU A 74 2.36 -2.29 6.52
N GLY A 75 2.47 -1.94 5.24
CA GLY A 75 1.40 -2.09 4.25
C GLY A 75 1.74 -3.07 3.15
N LYS A 76 1.98 -2.54 1.94
CA LYS A 76 1.93 -3.28 0.68
C LYS A 76 3.30 -3.74 0.16
N VAL A 77 4.37 -3.56 0.95
CA VAL A 77 5.74 -3.73 0.48
C VAL A 77 6.01 -5.14 -0.05
N ASN A 78 5.45 -6.17 0.59
CA ASN A 78 5.61 -7.56 0.19
C ASN A 78 5.05 -7.82 -1.22
N LYS A 79 3.87 -7.29 -1.52
CA LYS A 79 3.26 -7.37 -2.85
C LYS A 79 4.12 -6.66 -3.90
N PHE A 80 4.55 -5.44 -3.60
CA PHE A 80 5.33 -4.62 -4.53
C PHE A 80 6.67 -5.27 -4.88
N VAL A 81 7.37 -5.80 -3.88
CA VAL A 81 8.63 -6.52 -4.08
C VAL A 81 8.41 -7.78 -4.91
N ALA A 82 7.38 -8.58 -4.60
CA ALA A 82 7.06 -9.78 -5.38
C ALA A 82 6.79 -9.45 -6.86
N GLN A 83 6.04 -8.39 -7.12
CA GLN A 83 5.73 -7.91 -8.47
C GLN A 83 6.97 -7.41 -9.21
N GLU A 84 7.77 -6.58 -8.56
CA GLU A 84 9.02 -6.06 -9.14
C GLU A 84 9.98 -7.20 -9.53
N LEU A 85 10.12 -8.21 -8.66
CA LEU A 85 10.95 -9.39 -8.94
C LEU A 85 10.37 -10.29 -10.05
N THR A 86 9.05 -10.28 -10.25
CA THR A 86 8.38 -11.15 -11.24
C THR A 86 8.37 -10.53 -12.64
N TRP A 87 8.02 -9.24 -12.76
CA TRP A 87 7.77 -8.59 -14.05
C TRP A 87 8.33 -7.16 -14.14
N GLY A 88 9.25 -6.77 -13.24
CA GLY A 88 10.02 -5.52 -13.35
C GLY A 88 9.29 -4.23 -12.96
N HIS A 89 8.08 -4.32 -12.39
CA HIS A 89 7.35 -3.15 -11.91
C HIS A 89 6.53 -3.44 -10.66
N SER A 90 6.49 -2.46 -9.75
CA SER A 90 5.92 -2.62 -8.39
C SER A 90 4.41 -2.32 -8.29
N MET A 91 3.78 -1.91 -9.38
CA MET A 91 2.34 -1.63 -9.42
C MET A 91 1.70 -2.27 -10.64
N GLU A 92 0.59 -2.96 -10.42
CA GLU A 92 -0.23 -3.51 -11.49
C GLU A 92 -1.49 -2.65 -11.72
N VAL A 93 -1.87 -2.52 -12.99
CA VAL A 93 -3.20 -2.04 -13.38
C VAL A 93 -3.80 -3.12 -14.27
N PRO A 94 -4.63 -4.02 -13.72
CA PRO A 94 -5.19 -5.12 -14.50
C PRO A 94 -6.15 -4.60 -15.57
N ASP A 95 -6.11 -5.17 -16.78
CA ASP A 95 -7.03 -4.86 -17.88
C ASP A 95 -8.41 -5.53 -17.67
N LEU A 96 -9.06 -5.12 -16.58
CA LEU A 96 -10.35 -5.67 -16.18
C LEU A 96 -11.41 -5.47 -17.25
N THR A 97 -11.41 -4.33 -17.94
CA THR A 97 -12.40 -4.01 -18.99
C THR A 97 -12.35 -4.91 -20.21
N ARG A 98 -11.30 -5.73 -20.38
CA ARG A 98 -11.21 -6.76 -21.43
C ARG A 98 -11.14 -8.17 -20.88
N THR A 99 -11.19 -8.32 -19.55
CA THR A 99 -11.07 -9.60 -18.87
C THR A 99 -12.36 -10.42 -18.98
N LYS A 100 -12.21 -11.74 -19.15
CA LYS A 100 -13.31 -12.73 -19.10
C LYS A 100 -13.30 -13.57 -17.83
N TYR A 101 -12.22 -13.54 -17.06
CA TYR A 101 -12.08 -14.31 -15.83
C TYR A 101 -11.25 -13.54 -14.80
N ILE A 102 -11.83 -13.31 -13.62
CA ILE A 102 -11.22 -12.57 -12.51
C ILE A 102 -10.94 -13.56 -11.38
N LEU A 103 -9.66 -13.81 -11.11
CA LEU A 103 -9.21 -14.53 -9.92
C LEU A 103 -8.89 -13.52 -8.82
N ASN A 104 -9.63 -13.59 -7.72
CA ASN A 104 -9.51 -12.64 -6.62
C ASN A 104 -9.05 -13.33 -5.33
N PHE A 105 -7.82 -13.05 -4.89
CA PHE A 105 -7.27 -13.52 -3.61
C PHE A 105 -7.39 -12.43 -2.55
N GLY A 106 -8.43 -12.49 -1.72
CA GLY A 106 -8.66 -11.63 -0.56
C GLY A 106 -8.84 -10.12 -0.85
N CYS A 107 -8.82 -9.67 -2.11
CA CYS A 107 -8.99 -8.26 -2.44
C CYS A 107 -10.47 -7.89 -2.40
N ASN A 108 -10.82 -7.00 -1.49
CA ASN A 108 -12.19 -6.56 -1.35
C ASN A 108 -12.45 -5.26 -2.13
N VAL A 109 -12.52 -5.40 -3.45
CA VAL A 109 -12.63 -4.27 -4.38
C VAL A 109 -13.76 -3.30 -4.02
N TYR A 110 -14.91 -3.82 -3.55
CA TYR A 110 -16.10 -3.04 -3.21
C TYR A 110 -16.06 -2.34 -1.83
N GLU A 111 -15.07 -2.62 -0.99
CA GLU A 111 -14.91 -1.99 0.34
C GLU A 111 -13.61 -1.20 0.42
N ALA A 112 -12.49 -1.88 0.23
CA ALA A 112 -11.16 -1.35 0.46
C ALA A 112 -10.18 -2.01 -0.50
N SER A 113 -9.83 -1.29 -1.55
CA SER A 113 -8.83 -1.73 -2.52
C SER A 113 -7.98 -0.57 -3.02
N MET A 114 -6.91 -0.93 -3.71
CA MET A 114 -6.09 0.05 -4.42
C MET A 114 -6.85 0.60 -5.62
N PHE A 115 -6.58 1.86 -5.98
CA PHE A 115 -7.24 2.58 -7.07
C PHE A 115 -8.73 2.88 -6.86
N TYR A 116 -9.30 2.58 -5.68
CA TYR A 116 -10.63 3.03 -5.23
C TYR A 116 -11.75 2.81 -6.26
N ILE A 117 -12.57 3.83 -6.52
CA ILE A 117 -13.75 3.79 -7.38
C ILE A 117 -13.42 3.34 -8.81
N PRO A 118 -12.36 3.85 -9.48
CA PRO A 118 -11.96 3.35 -10.80
C PRO A 118 -11.72 1.83 -10.88
N MET A 119 -11.23 1.19 -9.80
CA MET A 119 -11.07 -0.27 -9.80
C MET A 119 -12.43 -0.97 -9.81
N VAL A 120 -13.34 -0.54 -8.91
CA VAL A 120 -14.68 -1.10 -8.80
C VAL A 120 -15.47 -0.94 -10.10
N GLN A 121 -15.41 0.23 -10.72
CA GLN A 121 -16.07 0.50 -11.99
C GLN A 121 -15.60 -0.46 -13.07
N ARG A 122 -14.29 -0.72 -13.17
CA ARG A 122 -13.75 -1.66 -14.16
C ARG A 122 -14.12 -3.11 -13.86
N VAL A 123 -14.17 -3.52 -12.60
CA VAL A 123 -14.69 -4.86 -12.22
C VAL A 123 -16.15 -4.98 -12.64
N VAL A 124 -16.99 -4.00 -12.32
CA VAL A 124 -18.41 -4.00 -12.71
C VAL A 124 -18.56 -4.06 -14.23
N GLN A 125 -17.81 -3.24 -14.97
CA GLN A 125 -17.81 -3.26 -16.44
C GLN A 125 -17.44 -4.64 -16.98
N ALA A 126 -16.39 -5.27 -16.44
CA ALA A 126 -15.98 -6.61 -16.84
C ALA A 126 -17.11 -7.63 -16.63
N ARG A 127 -17.79 -7.58 -15.48
CA ARG A 127 -18.90 -8.50 -15.16
C ARG A 127 -20.11 -8.27 -16.06
N VAL A 128 -20.46 -7.02 -16.35
CA VAL A 128 -21.67 -6.67 -17.12
C VAL A 128 -21.45 -6.82 -18.63
N ASP A 129 -20.41 -6.20 -19.17
CA ASP A 129 -20.20 -6.14 -20.62
C ASP A 129 -19.54 -7.41 -21.16
N ASN A 130 -18.55 -7.93 -20.41
CA ASN A 130 -17.79 -9.10 -20.85
C ASN A 130 -18.34 -10.41 -20.31
N VAL A 131 -19.33 -10.37 -19.43
CA VAL A 131 -19.82 -11.52 -18.67
C VAL A 131 -18.64 -12.22 -17.98
N ALA A 132 -17.71 -11.43 -17.44
CA ALA A 132 -16.53 -11.99 -16.81
C ALA A 132 -16.95 -12.85 -15.63
N LYS A 133 -16.39 -14.05 -15.50
CA LYS A 133 -16.54 -14.85 -14.29
C LYS A 133 -15.61 -14.32 -13.21
N MET A 134 -16.07 -14.21 -11.97
CA MET A 134 -15.26 -13.82 -10.81
C MET A 134 -15.30 -14.92 -9.76
N VAL A 135 -14.12 -15.41 -9.40
CA VAL A 135 -13.91 -16.38 -8.33
C VAL A 135 -13.11 -15.71 -7.22
N THR A 136 -13.66 -15.69 -6.02
CA THR A 136 -13.02 -15.08 -4.85
C THR A 136 -12.58 -16.14 -3.85
N PHE A 137 -11.30 -16.13 -3.51
CA PHE A 137 -10.72 -16.83 -2.38
C PHE A 137 -10.63 -15.87 -1.20
N ASP A 138 -11.36 -16.12 -0.13
CA ASP A 138 -11.35 -15.25 1.04
C ASP A 138 -11.69 -16.06 2.31
N VAL A 139 -11.13 -15.67 3.44
CA VAL A 139 -11.36 -16.28 4.76
C VAL A 139 -12.72 -15.90 5.34
N ARG A 140 -13.40 -14.92 4.74
CA ARG A 140 -14.75 -14.48 5.11
C ARG A 140 -15.59 -14.16 3.89
N LEU A 141 -16.92 -14.18 4.04
CA LEU A 141 -17.84 -13.70 3.01
C LEU A 141 -17.83 -12.16 2.95
N ALA A 142 -16.80 -11.61 2.32
CA ALA A 142 -16.64 -10.17 2.10
C ALA A 142 -17.55 -9.66 0.96
N ASN A 143 -17.71 -8.34 0.79
CA ASN A 143 -18.55 -7.79 -0.29
C ASN A 143 -18.13 -8.24 -1.69
N ALA A 144 -16.84 -8.44 -1.92
CA ALA A 144 -16.33 -9.04 -3.17
C ALA A 144 -16.75 -10.50 -3.34
N ALA A 145 -16.64 -11.31 -2.28
CA ALA A 145 -17.07 -12.70 -2.29
C ALA A 145 -18.58 -12.83 -2.53
N GLY A 146 -19.40 -12.03 -1.83
CA GLY A 146 -20.86 -12.01 -2.01
C GLY A 146 -21.35 -11.52 -3.38
N ARG A 147 -20.45 -10.96 -4.20
CA ARG A 147 -20.72 -10.53 -5.59
C ARG A 147 -19.97 -11.38 -6.62
N SER A 148 -19.26 -12.40 -6.19
CA SER A 148 -18.55 -13.33 -7.06
C SER A 148 -19.48 -14.45 -7.52
N ASP A 149 -19.16 -15.09 -8.64
CA ASP A 149 -19.87 -16.29 -9.09
C ASP A 149 -19.55 -17.47 -8.16
N GLU A 150 -18.31 -17.51 -7.66
CA GLU A 150 -17.87 -18.50 -6.68
C GLU A 150 -17.11 -17.82 -5.53
N TRP A 151 -17.38 -18.28 -4.31
CA TRP A 151 -16.58 -17.97 -3.13
C TRP A 151 -16.00 -19.26 -2.57
N ILE A 152 -14.69 -19.29 -2.46
CA ILE A 152 -13.93 -20.40 -1.90
C ILE A 152 -13.40 -19.95 -0.54
N LEU A 153 -13.92 -20.57 0.53
CA LEU A 153 -13.44 -20.34 1.88
C LEU A 153 -12.05 -20.96 2.04
N VAL A 154 -11.04 -20.11 2.21
CA VAL A 154 -9.65 -20.54 2.39
C VAL A 154 -9.21 -20.43 3.84
N LYS A 155 -8.15 -21.17 4.19
CA LYS A 155 -7.46 -20.97 5.48
C LYS A 155 -6.52 -19.76 5.35
N PRO A 156 -6.40 -18.91 6.38
CA PRO A 156 -5.46 -17.79 6.34
C PRO A 156 -4.04 -18.26 5.98
N GLY A 157 -3.43 -17.63 4.97
CA GLY A 157 -2.05 -17.91 4.56
C GLY A 157 -1.88 -19.09 3.58
N THR A 158 -2.96 -19.68 3.06
CA THR A 158 -2.87 -20.80 2.11
C THR A 158 -3.02 -20.41 0.64
N ASP A 159 -3.17 -19.12 0.32
CA ASP A 159 -3.38 -18.59 -1.03
C ASP A 159 -2.28 -19.03 -2.00
N GLY A 160 -1.02 -19.02 -1.55
CA GLY A 160 0.12 -19.45 -2.36
C GLY A 160 0.08 -20.94 -2.74
N ILE A 161 -0.44 -21.81 -1.86
CA ILE A 161 -0.59 -23.25 -2.15
C ILE A 161 -1.64 -23.45 -3.24
N ILE A 162 -2.74 -22.69 -3.17
CA ILE A 162 -3.81 -22.74 -4.18
C ILE A 162 -3.26 -22.28 -5.54
N ALA A 163 -2.56 -21.14 -5.57
CA ALA A 163 -1.96 -20.63 -6.81
C ALA A 163 -0.96 -21.63 -7.42
N LEU A 164 -0.14 -22.29 -6.59
CA LEU A 164 0.79 -23.34 -7.04
C LEU A 164 0.06 -24.58 -7.57
N ALA A 165 -1.01 -25.01 -6.93
CA ALA A 165 -1.82 -26.13 -7.41
C ALA A 165 -2.49 -25.82 -8.76
N MET A 166 -3.00 -24.59 -8.94
CA MET A 166 -3.55 -24.14 -10.22
C MET A 166 -2.46 -24.12 -11.30
N ALA A 167 -1.28 -23.59 -10.99
CA ALA A 167 -0.15 -23.59 -11.92
C ALA A 167 0.29 -25.01 -12.31
N TYR A 168 0.30 -25.95 -11.37
CA TYR A 168 0.59 -27.36 -11.65
C TYR A 168 -0.36 -27.95 -12.69
N VAL A 169 -1.67 -27.76 -12.52
CA VAL A 169 -2.68 -28.26 -13.48
C VAL A 169 -2.53 -27.57 -14.85
N ILE A 170 -2.33 -26.25 -14.87
CA ILE A 170 -2.12 -25.50 -16.12
C ILE A 170 -0.93 -26.04 -16.91
N LEU A 171 0.16 -26.40 -16.23
CA LEU A 171 1.35 -26.96 -16.86
C LEU A 171 1.15 -28.41 -17.31
N GLU A 172 0.57 -29.24 -16.44
CA GLU A 172 0.34 -30.67 -16.71
C GLU A 172 -0.63 -30.90 -17.86
N GLU A 173 -1.71 -30.13 -17.91
CA GLU A 173 -2.71 -30.18 -18.99
C GLU A 173 -2.32 -29.34 -20.21
N GLY A 174 -1.21 -28.58 -20.15
CA GLY A 174 -0.72 -27.76 -21.25
C GLY A 174 -1.62 -26.58 -21.64
N LEU A 175 -2.32 -26.00 -20.66
CA LEU A 175 -3.30 -24.90 -20.83
C LEU A 175 -2.69 -23.50 -20.84
N TYR A 176 -1.37 -23.38 -20.69
CA TYR A 176 -0.67 -22.09 -20.72
C TYR A 176 -0.64 -21.50 -22.13
N ASP A 177 -0.54 -20.17 -22.21
CA ASP A 177 -0.27 -19.48 -23.47
C ASP A 177 1.15 -19.82 -23.92
N ARG A 178 1.29 -20.53 -25.05
CA ARG A 178 2.58 -20.99 -25.57
C ARG A 178 3.33 -19.91 -26.33
N ASP A 179 2.64 -18.86 -26.75
CA ASP A 179 3.21 -17.79 -27.57
C ASP A 179 3.76 -16.63 -26.72
N PHE A 180 3.42 -16.59 -25.43
CA PHE A 180 3.94 -15.65 -24.43
C PHE A 180 5.38 -16.00 -24.02
#